data_AF-A0A0H0XNF3-F1
#
_entry.id   AF-A0A0H0XNF3-F1
#
_cell.length_a   1.000
_cell.length_b   1.000
_cell.length_c   1.000
_cell.angle_alpha   90.00
_cell.angle_beta   90.00
_cell.angle_gamma   90.00
#
_symmetry.space_group_name_H-M   'P 1'
#
loop_
_entity.id
_entity.type
_entity.pdbx_description
1 polymer ?
#
loop_
_entity_poly.entity_id
_entity_poly.type
_entity_poly.pdbx_seq_one_letter_code
_entity_poly.pdbx_strand_id
1 'polypeptide(L)'
;MAEIFEPTRAAQWLMFSGALAIFWASLLGLFMMIPHLQMSTLSKATRSVNFRLLLSAHLDWIMLAFMQGLAAGLLVLFDLSAPVWLVAGIIFGGWMNAVPYFLRAFGINAFVYGGETIQKTAFILGGISVFILTIAWGILAWKAGAVLLG
;
A
#
# COMPACT_ATOMS: atom_id res chain seq x y z
N MET A 1 -8.72 5.96 -25.92
CA MET A 1 -7.33 5.45 -25.95
C MET A 1 -6.81 5.50 -24.52
N ALA A 2 -6.40 4.36 -23.95
CA ALA A 2 -5.73 4.40 -22.65
C ALA A 2 -4.33 4.99 -22.87
N GLU A 3 -3.99 6.03 -22.11
CA GLU A 3 -2.64 6.60 -22.13
C GLU A 3 -1.65 5.53 -21.65
N ILE A 4 -0.52 5.40 -22.35
CA ILE A 4 0.52 4.40 -22.07
C ILE A 4 1.74 5.12 -21.55
N PHE A 5 2.29 4.66 -20.43
CA PHE A 5 3.57 5.13 -19.96
C PHE A 5 4.71 4.33 -20.59
N GLU A 6 5.76 5.06 -20.96
CA GLU A 6 7.08 4.50 -21.19
C GLU A 6 7.57 3.76 -19.93
N PRO A 7 8.30 2.64 -20.08
CA PRO A 7 8.71 1.80 -18.95
C PRO A 7 9.45 2.58 -17.87
N THR A 8 10.36 3.47 -18.27
CA THR A 8 11.15 4.32 -17.37
C THR A 8 10.28 5.30 -16.59
N ARG A 9 9.31 5.95 -17.25
CA ARG A 9 8.40 6.90 -16.59
C ARG A 9 7.47 6.18 -15.63
N ALA A 10 6.91 5.04 -16.02
CA ALA A 10 6.10 4.20 -15.14
C ALA A 10 6.87 3.79 -13.88
N ALA A 11 8.11 3.33 -14.07
CA ALA A 11 8.99 2.95 -12.97
C ALA A 11 9.32 4.12 -12.04
N GLN A 12 9.58 5.32 -12.56
CA GLN A 12 9.82 6.51 -11.73
C GLN A 12 8.65 6.83 -10.80
N TRP A 13 7.40 6.76 -11.31
CA TRP A 13 6.21 6.99 -10.50
C TRP A 13 6.03 5.94 -9.39
N LEU A 14 6.24 4.66 -9.73
CA LEU A 14 6.15 3.57 -8.76
C LEU A 14 7.24 3.67 -7.69
N MET A 15 8.49 3.96 -8.08
CA MET A 15 9.60 4.15 -7.17
C MET A 15 9.38 5.35 -6.24
N PHE A 16 8.89 6.46 -6.78
CA PHE A 16 8.57 7.65 -5.97
C PHE A 16 7.46 7.35 -4.95
N SER A 17 6.37 6.72 -5.38
CA SER A 17 5.29 6.32 -4.47
C SER A 17 5.75 5.29 -3.43
N GLY A 18 6.56 4.31 -3.82
CA GLY A 18 7.18 3.36 -2.90
C GLY A 18 8.07 4.03 -1.86
N ALA A 19 8.92 4.99 -2.28
CA ALA A 19 9.75 5.76 -1.38
C ALA A 19 8.91 6.58 -0.38
N LEU A 20 7.81 7.18 -0.84
CA LEU A 20 6.86 7.88 0.04
C LEU A 20 6.19 6.91 1.05
N ALA A 21 5.86 5.69 0.63
CA ALA A 21 5.31 4.68 1.53
C ALA A 21 6.32 4.22 2.59
N ILE A 22 7.61 4.07 2.25
CA ILE A 22 8.68 3.81 3.23
C ILE A 22 8.87 4.98 4.20
N PHE A 23 8.83 6.22 3.68
CA PHE A 23 8.91 7.41 4.51
C PHE A 23 7.74 7.47 5.50
N TRP A 24 6.51 7.23 5.01
CA TRP A 24 5.31 7.15 5.85
C TRP A 24 5.41 6.04 6.89
N ALA A 25 5.86 4.85 6.51
CA ALA A 25 6.08 3.76 7.44
C ALA A 25 7.10 4.12 8.51
N SER A 26 8.19 4.80 8.15
CA SER A 26 9.19 5.30 9.10
C SER A 26 8.59 6.29 10.11
N LEU A 27 7.75 7.23 9.66
CA LEU A 27 7.02 8.15 10.54
C LEU A 27 6.09 7.40 11.52
N LEU A 28 5.39 6.36 11.03
CA LEU A 28 4.58 5.50 11.89
C LEU A 28 5.44 4.72 12.89
N GLY A 29 6.61 4.23 12.48
CA GLY A 29 7.56 3.58 13.38
C GLY A 29 7.99 4.50 14.53
N LEU A 30 8.29 5.77 14.23
CA LEU A 30 8.56 6.78 15.25
C LEU A 30 7.37 7.00 16.19
N PHE A 31 6.16 7.08 15.63
CA PHE A 31 4.93 7.20 16.42
C PHE A 31 4.72 5.99 17.35
N MET A 32 5.05 4.78 16.89
CA MET A 32 4.95 3.55 17.69
C MET A 32 5.94 3.48 18.85
N MET A 33 6.96 4.34 18.89
CA MET A 33 7.88 4.44 20.03
C MET A 33 7.30 5.25 21.20
N ILE A 34 6.26 6.07 20.98
CA ILE A 34 5.66 6.96 21.99
C ILE A 34 5.26 6.25 23.29
N PRO A 35 4.67 5.03 23.30
CA PRO A 35 4.31 4.35 24.54
C PRO A 35 5.48 4.08 25.48
N HIS A 36 6.69 3.95 24.93
CA HIS A 36 7.90 3.67 25.70
C HIS A 36 8.49 4.92 26.35
N LEU A 37 7.98 6.12 26.03
CA LEU A 37 8.31 7.36 26.72
C LEU A 37 7.64 7.37 28.10
N GLN A 38 8.36 6.86 29.10
CA GLN A 38 7.96 6.91 30.50
C GLN A 38 7.70 8.37 30.88
N MET A 39 6.43 8.71 31.14
CA MET A 39 5.95 10.01 31.67
C MET A 39 5.61 11.14 30.68
N SER A 40 5.22 10.87 29.43
CA SER A 40 4.63 11.90 28.56
C SER A 40 3.09 11.94 28.61
N THR A 41 2.49 13.13 28.55
CA THR A 41 1.03 13.32 28.36
C THR A 41 0.53 12.59 27.10
N LEU A 42 1.41 12.44 26.11
CA LEU A 42 1.16 11.71 24.85
C LEU A 42 0.95 10.21 25.08
N SER A 43 1.67 9.58 26.01
CA SER A 43 1.49 8.16 26.36
C SER A 43 0.09 7.89 26.95
N LYS A 44 -0.48 8.85 27.68
CA LYS A 44 -1.86 8.74 28.18
C LYS A 44 -2.89 8.83 27.05
N ALA A 45 -2.65 9.68 26.05
CA ALA A 45 -3.54 9.87 24.90
C ALA A 45 -3.56 8.67 23.94
N THR A 46 -2.45 7.93 23.83
CA THR A 46 -2.33 6.77 22.93
C THR A 46 -2.71 5.43 23.56
N ARG A 47 -3.20 5.43 24.81
CA ARG A 47 -3.53 4.21 25.56
C ARG A 47 -4.65 3.37 24.94
N SER A 48 -5.52 3.98 24.13
CA SER A 48 -6.61 3.30 23.42
C SER A 48 -6.17 2.67 22.08
N VAL A 49 -4.94 2.93 21.63
CA VAL A 49 -4.44 2.45 20.34
C VAL A 49 -3.89 1.03 20.48
N ASN A 50 -4.33 0.13 19.60
CA ASN A 50 -3.79 -1.21 19.52
C ASN A 50 -2.49 -1.24 18.69
N PHE A 51 -1.36 -1.12 19.37
CA PHE A 51 -0.03 -1.10 18.74
C PHE A 51 0.31 -2.36 17.94
N ARG A 52 -0.27 -3.50 18.29
CA ARG A 52 -0.07 -4.74 17.50
C ARG A 52 -0.69 -4.62 16.11
N LEU A 53 -1.88 -4.03 16.02
CA LEU A 53 -2.54 -3.79 14.73
C LEU A 53 -1.87 -2.64 13.97
N LEU A 54 -1.37 -1.63 14.68
CA LEU A 54 -0.60 -0.56 14.08
C LEU A 54 0.72 -1.08 13.47
N LEU A 55 1.38 -2.03 14.15
CA LEU A 55 2.55 -2.74 13.62
C LEU A 55 2.20 -3.50 12.33
N SER A 56 1.05 -4.18 12.29
CA SER A 56 0.58 -4.85 11.07
C SER A 56 0.43 -3.87 9.90
N ALA A 57 -0.20 -2.70 10.13
CA ALA A 57 -0.34 -1.68 9.10
C ALA A 57 1.02 -1.10 8.65
N HIS A 58 1.95 -0.89 9.60
CA HIS A 58 3.31 -0.42 9.32
C HIS A 58 4.07 -1.40 8.42
N LEU A 59 4.06 -2.69 8.76
CA LEU A 59 4.70 -3.72 7.94
C LEU A 59 4.05 -3.85 6.56
N ASP A 60 2.72 -3.68 6.48
CA ASP A 60 2.00 -3.76 5.22
C ASP A 60 2.40 -2.65 4.25
N TRP A 61 2.50 -1.39 4.71
CA TRP A 61 3.02 -0.30 3.86
C TRP A 61 4.47 -0.52 3.41
N ILE A 62 5.32 -1.13 4.24
CA ILE A 62 6.68 -1.50 3.85
C ILE A 62 6.65 -2.56 2.75
N MET A 63 5.87 -3.62 2.93
CA MET A 63 5.74 -4.69 1.93
C MET A 63 5.17 -4.17 0.62
N LEU A 64 4.14 -3.32 0.67
CA LEU A 64 3.54 -2.72 -0.51
C LEU A 64 4.46 -1.72 -1.22
N ALA A 65 5.32 -1.01 -0.47
CA ALA A 65 6.38 -0.19 -1.07
C ALA A 65 7.39 -1.05 -1.83
N PHE A 66 7.81 -2.18 -1.26
CA PHE A 66 8.68 -3.13 -1.96
C PHE A 66 7.99 -3.74 -3.18
N MET A 67 6.69 -4.03 -3.10
CA MET A 67 5.92 -4.48 -4.28
C MET A 67 5.90 -3.42 -5.38
N GLN A 68 5.75 -2.14 -5.04
CA GLN A 68 5.85 -1.05 -6.03
C GLN A 68 7.24 -0.99 -6.66
N GLY A 69 8.31 -1.14 -5.86
CA GLY A 69 9.68 -1.20 -6.37
C GLY A 69 9.93 -2.42 -7.26
N LEU A 70 9.40 -3.59 -6.90
CA LEU A 70 9.49 -4.81 -7.70
C LEU A 70 8.76 -4.63 -9.03
N ALA A 71 7.56 -4.05 -9.02
CA ALA A 71 6.82 -3.74 -10.25
C ALA A 71 7.60 -2.76 -11.14
N ALA A 72 8.20 -1.71 -10.57
CA ALA A 72 9.09 -0.79 -11.28
C ALA A 72 10.29 -1.53 -11.91
N GLY A 73 10.92 -2.43 -11.16
CA GLY A 73 12.02 -3.26 -11.62
C GLY A 73 11.63 -4.15 -12.79
N LEU A 74 10.47 -4.81 -12.73
CA LEU A 74 9.97 -5.64 -13.83
C LEU A 74 9.69 -4.82 -15.10
N LEU A 75 9.11 -3.63 -14.96
CA LEU A 75 8.84 -2.76 -16.09
C LEU A 75 10.13 -2.36 -16.81
N VAL A 76 11.19 -2.01 -16.07
CA VAL A 76 12.48 -1.62 -16.66
C VAL A 76 13.25 -2.82 -17.19
N LEU A 77 13.32 -3.92 -16.43
CA LEU A 77 14.15 -5.08 -16.77
C LEU A 77 13.66 -5.79 -18.04
N PHE A 78 12.34 -5.84 -18.23
CA PHE A 78 11.70 -6.50 -19.39
C PHE A 78 11.21 -5.51 -20.45
N ASP A 79 11.58 -4.23 -20.33
CA ASP A 79 11.15 -3.14 -21.23
C ASP A 79 9.63 -3.11 -21.49
N LEU A 80 8.85 -3.30 -20.43
CA LEU A 80 7.40 -3.46 -20.52
C LEU A 80 6.70 -2.11 -20.47
N SER A 81 6.00 -1.76 -21.54
CA SER A 81 5.07 -0.64 -21.53
C SER A 81 3.82 -0.97 -20.70
N ALA A 82 3.37 -0.02 -19.89
CA ALA A 82 2.21 -0.19 -19.03
C ALA A 82 1.20 0.95 -19.22
N PRO A 83 -0.11 0.64 -19.28
CA PRO A 83 -1.12 1.68 -19.32
C PRO A 83 -1.14 2.45 -17.99
N VAL A 84 -1.43 3.75 -18.05
CA VAL A 84 -1.43 4.65 -16.88
C VAL A 84 -2.28 4.12 -15.73
N TRP A 85 -3.44 3.53 -16.03
CA TRP A 85 -4.34 2.98 -15.02
C TRP A 85 -3.73 1.81 -14.24
N LEU A 86 -2.84 1.03 -14.84
CA LEU A 86 -2.18 -0.09 -14.17
C LEU A 86 -1.18 0.44 -13.13
N VAL A 87 -0.39 1.45 -13.52
CA VAL A 87 0.55 2.13 -12.62
C VAL A 87 -0.22 2.82 -11.48
N ALA A 88 -1.26 3.58 -11.81
CA ALA A 88 -2.11 4.23 -10.82
C ALA A 88 -2.80 3.21 -9.89
N GLY A 89 -3.21 2.06 -10.42
CA GLY A 89 -3.83 0.99 -9.65
C GLY A 89 -2.87 0.35 -8.65
N ILE A 90 -1.61 0.13 -9.04
CA ILE A 90 -0.57 -0.37 -8.14
C ILE A 90 -0.28 0.66 -7.03
N ILE A 91 -0.18 1.95 -7.38
CA ILE A 91 0.00 3.03 -6.40
C ILE A 91 -1.17 3.07 -5.42
N PHE A 92 -2.40 3.18 -5.95
CA PHE A 92 -3.62 3.22 -5.14
C PHE A 92 -3.71 2.00 -4.22
N GLY A 93 -3.48 0.82 -4.78
CA GLY A 93 -3.47 -0.43 -4.05
C GLY A 93 -2.44 -0.42 -2.92
N GLY A 94 -1.21 -0.01 -3.22
CA GLY A 94 -0.10 0.05 -2.27
C GLY A 94 -0.32 1.01 -1.09
N TRP A 95 -1.15 2.03 -1.27
CA TRP A 95 -1.55 2.92 -0.18
C TRP A 95 -2.79 2.43 0.57
N MET A 96 -3.81 2.00 -0.17
CA MET A 96 -5.12 1.72 0.40
C MET A 96 -5.25 0.35 1.05
N ASN A 97 -4.38 -0.61 0.73
CA ASN A 97 -4.47 -1.95 1.31
C ASN A 97 -4.22 -1.95 2.84
N ALA A 98 -3.30 -1.11 3.30
CA ALA A 98 -2.93 -1.01 4.70
C ALA A 98 -3.93 -0.21 5.55
N VAL A 99 -4.79 0.60 4.92
CA VAL A 99 -5.72 1.52 5.62
C VAL A 99 -6.72 0.80 6.53
N PRO A 100 -7.37 -0.32 6.13
CA PRO A 100 -8.19 -1.10 7.04
C PRO A 100 -7.48 -1.53 8.33
N TYR A 101 -6.21 -1.97 8.24
CA TYR A 101 -5.42 -2.35 9.41
C TYR A 101 -5.11 -1.14 10.29
N PHE A 102 -4.74 -0.02 9.67
CA PHE A 102 -4.47 1.23 10.36
C PHE A 102 -5.70 1.70 11.14
N LEU A 103 -6.88 1.77 10.51
CA LEU A 103 -8.13 2.17 11.16
C LEU A 103 -8.52 1.20 12.29
N ARG A 104 -8.26 -0.09 12.12
CA ARG A 104 -8.51 -1.10 13.15
C ARG A 104 -7.64 -0.89 14.40
N ALA A 105 -6.43 -0.33 14.25
CA ALA A 105 -5.60 0.04 15.39
C ALA A 105 -6.25 1.10 16.29
N PHE A 106 -7.17 1.90 15.74
CA PHE A 106 -7.95 2.92 16.47
C PHE A 106 -9.37 2.45 16.82
N GLY A 107 -9.66 1.15 16.73
CA GLY A 107 -10.95 0.57 17.12
C GLY A 107 -12.01 0.55 16.01
N ILE A 108 -11.67 0.96 14.79
CA ILE A 108 -12.60 0.95 13.65
C ILE A 108 -12.49 -0.39 12.92
N ASN A 109 -13.48 -1.27 13.05
CA ASN A 109 -13.45 -2.59 12.42
C ASN A 109 -13.80 -2.51 10.92
N ALA A 110 -12.80 -2.20 10.09
CA ALA A 110 -12.93 -2.06 8.64
C ALA A 110 -13.07 -3.40 7.87
N PHE A 111 -13.13 -4.54 8.55
CA PHE A 111 -13.30 -5.86 7.91
C PHE A 111 -14.73 -6.41 7.96
N VAL A 112 -15.63 -5.69 8.63
CA VAL A 112 -17.04 -6.11 8.78
C VAL A 112 -17.92 -5.14 8.03
N TYR A 113 -18.67 -5.64 7.04
CA TYR A 113 -19.66 -4.87 6.30
C TYR A 113 -20.97 -4.75 7.12
N GLY A 114 -20.88 -4.20 8.33
CA GLY A 114 -22.01 -4.18 9.27
C GLY A 114 -22.12 -2.96 10.17
N GLY A 115 -21.10 -2.10 10.22
CA GLY A 115 -21.13 -0.93 11.11
C GLY A 115 -21.25 0.41 10.39
N GLU A 116 -20.60 1.43 10.95
CA GLU A 116 -20.72 2.84 10.54
C GLU A 116 -20.19 3.11 9.14
N THR A 117 -20.57 4.26 8.56
CA THR A 117 -20.16 4.68 7.21
C THR A 117 -18.65 4.59 7.00
N ILE A 118 -17.84 4.98 7.99
CA ILE A 118 -16.37 4.91 7.89
C ILE A 118 -15.85 3.47 7.77
N GLN A 119 -16.49 2.51 8.44
CA GLN A 119 -16.14 1.09 8.35
C GLN A 119 -16.49 0.53 6.97
N LYS A 120 -17.68 0.85 6.46
CA LYS A 120 -18.13 0.43 5.13
C LYS A 120 -17.22 0.99 4.03
N THR A 121 -16.87 2.26 4.11
CA THR A 121 -15.95 2.90 3.17
C THR A 121 -14.58 2.25 3.21
N ALA A 122 -14.02 2.03 4.40
CA ALA A 122 -12.72 1.37 4.55
C ALA A 122 -12.74 -0.08 4.02
N PHE A 123 -13.81 -0.83 4.27
CA PHE A 123 -14.01 -2.17 3.73
C PHE A 123 -14.01 -2.16 2.19
N ILE A 124 -14.81 -1.27 1.59
CA ILE A 124 -14.92 -1.15 0.13
C ILE A 124 -13.58 -0.75 -0.47
N LEU A 125 -12.90 0.26 0.10
CA LEU A 125 -11.60 0.72 -0.39
C LEU A 125 -10.52 -0.37 -0.27
N GLY A 126 -10.52 -1.13 0.82
CA GLY A 126 -9.63 -2.29 0.99
C GLY A 126 -9.91 -3.38 -0.04
N GLY A 127 -11.18 -3.71 -0.27
CA GLY A 127 -11.59 -4.69 -1.28
C GLY A 127 -11.20 -4.28 -2.70
N ILE A 128 -11.46 -3.02 -3.06
CA ILE A 128 -11.06 -2.45 -4.36
C ILE A 128 -9.54 -2.47 -4.50
N SER A 129 -8.80 -2.10 -3.45
CA SER A 129 -7.33 -2.13 -3.44
C SER A 129 -6.77 -3.51 -3.74
N VAL A 130 -7.22 -4.55 -3.01
CA VAL A 130 -6.77 -5.93 -3.24
C VAL A 130 -7.10 -6.37 -4.66
N PHE A 131 -8.33 -6.13 -5.12
CA PHE A 131 -8.78 -6.53 -6.45
C PHE A 131 -7.93 -5.89 -7.56
N ILE A 132 -7.67 -4.59 -7.46
CA ILE A 132 -6.83 -3.87 -8.42
C ILE A 132 -5.39 -4.40 -8.40
N LEU A 133 -4.81 -4.63 -7.21
CA LEU A 133 -3.45 -5.18 -7.10
C LEU A 133 -3.36 -6.56 -7.73
N THR A 134 -4.33 -7.44 -7.50
CA THR A 134 -4.37 -8.78 -8.10
C THR A 134 -4.40 -8.70 -9.62
N ILE A 135 -5.24 -7.85 -10.21
CA ILE A 135 -5.30 -7.65 -11.66
C ILE A 135 -3.98 -7.08 -12.20
N ALA A 136 -3.46 -6.04 -11.58
CA ALA A 136 -2.25 -5.37 -12.04
C ALA A 136 -1.03 -6.30 -12.00
N TRP A 137 -0.87 -7.07 -10.92
CA TRP A 137 0.17 -8.09 -10.82
C TRP A 137 -0.02 -9.23 -11.80
N GLY A 138 -1.26 -9.69 -12.02
CA GLY A 138 -1.57 -10.71 -13.02
C GLY A 138 -1.14 -10.27 -14.43
N ILE A 139 -1.41 -9.02 -14.80
CA ILE A 139 -1.01 -8.47 -16.10
C ILE A 139 0.52 -8.32 -16.19
N LEU A 140 1.18 -7.80 -15.14
CA LEU A 140 2.64 -7.67 -15.14
C LEU A 140 3.34 -9.02 -15.24
N ALA A 141 2.91 -10.00 -14.45
CA ALA A 141 3.47 -11.34 -14.46
C ALA A 141 3.26 -12.01 -15.82
N TRP A 142 2.07 -11.87 -16.42
CA TRP A 142 1.80 -12.37 -17.77
C TRP A 142 2.72 -11.73 -18.81
N LYS A 143 2.85 -10.41 -18.81
CA LYS A 143 3.72 -9.68 -19.75
C LYS A 143 5.19 -10.07 -19.59
N ALA A 144 5.69 -10.11 -18.36
CA ALA A 144 7.06 -10.53 -18.09
C ALA A 144 7.30 -11.99 -18.50
N GLY A 145 6.35 -12.89 -18.21
CA GLY A 145 6.41 -14.29 -18.63
C GLY A 145 6.41 -14.46 -20.14
N ALA A 146 5.63 -13.65 -20.87
CA ALA A 146 5.63 -13.66 -22.33
C ALA A 146 6.98 -13.24 -22.94
N VAL A 147 7.70 -12.32 -22.29
CA VAL A 147 9.07 -11.93 -22.71
C VAL A 147 10.09 -13.03 -22.40
N LEU A 148 9.92 -13.76 -21.28
CA LEU A 148 10.84 -14.83 -20.88
C LEU A 148 10.67 -16.13 -21.69
N LEU A 149 9.45 -16.42 -22.14
CA LEU A 149 9.11 -17.66 -22.84
C LEU A 149 9.05 -17.51 -24.38
N GLY A 150 9.09 -16.27 -24.87
CA GLY A 150 9.15 -15.91 -26.29
C GLY A 150 10.58 -15.66 -26.77
#